data_AF-A0A3N0CSV4-F1
#
_entry.id   AF-A0A3N0CSV4-F1
#
_cell.length_a   1.000
_cell.length_b   1.000
_cell.length_c   1.000
_cell.angle_alpha   90.00
_cell.angle_beta   90.00
_cell.angle_gamma   90.00
#
_symmetry.space_group_name_H-M   'P 1'
#
loop_
_entity.id
_entity.type
_entity.pdbx_description
1 polymer ?
#
loop_
_entity_poly.entity_id
_entity_poly.type
_entity_poly.pdbx_seq_one_letter_code
_entity_poly.pdbx_strand_id
1 'polypeptide(L)'
;MAFAVIVTVVVVAQRIWREHNRSDLSRALDVVPSATKRLSFTDWREVRSALKIEAGDDPDTDLVDDLISRAYDADLSAVSSVDESASALQEHFGFSPATADWEAYAQADDGATMVLRMPDDFDFDKVRGNLDDLGFTKPKKEDGIWVGGIDLVAAIDPTITPELQFVSVLADQHLVVTSDTESYARTASRAAQGDAKSLGDLTSAREVVDPLEEPAAAMVWTRDFACSDLAMSQADDDARAQAEVLLANAGKLTPLSGMAMAFGADRSLAVSQLFADKAAAKENLRARAKLIVGEAPGRGGSFSDDLELKSSGTEGATVQLRLTPREKAGFVLSAVDSGPVLFATC
;
A
#
# COMPACT_ATOMS: atom_id res chain seq x y z
N MET A 1 4.84 -31.00 -33.47
CA MET A 1 3.57 -30.42 -33.03
C MET A 1 3.23 -30.74 -31.57
N ALA A 2 3.26 -32.00 -31.12
CA ALA A 2 2.92 -32.37 -29.73
C ALA A 2 3.74 -31.62 -28.65
N PHE A 3 5.05 -31.43 -28.87
CA PHE A 3 5.92 -30.74 -27.92
C PHE A 3 5.59 -29.24 -27.76
N ALA A 4 5.20 -28.57 -28.84
CA ALA A 4 4.80 -27.15 -28.79
C ALA A 4 3.47 -26.98 -28.03
N VAL A 5 2.51 -27.88 -28.25
CA VAL A 5 1.22 -27.86 -27.54
C VAL A 5 1.40 -28.09 -26.03
N ILE A 6 2.27 -29.03 -25.64
CA ILE A 6 2.56 -29.30 -24.22
C ILE A 6 3.21 -28.07 -23.56
N VAL A 7 4.19 -27.43 -24.21
CA VAL A 7 4.83 -26.22 -23.67
C VAL A 7 3.81 -25.09 -23.53
N THR A 8 2.93 -24.86 -24.52
CA THR A 8 1.88 -23.84 -24.41
C THR A 8 0.89 -24.14 -23.28
N VAL A 9 0.44 -25.39 -23.13
CA VAL A 9 -0.48 -25.78 -22.05
C VAL A 9 0.17 -25.62 -20.68
N VAL A 10 1.44 -26.00 -20.51
CA VAL A 10 2.17 -25.82 -19.25
C VAL A 10 2.34 -24.33 -18.93
N VAL A 11 2.71 -23.51 -19.92
CA VAL A 11 2.85 -22.06 -19.73
C VAL A 11 1.51 -21.41 -19.39
N VAL A 12 0.42 -21.79 -20.05
CA VAL A 12 -0.93 -21.27 -19.77
C VAL A 12 -1.42 -21.73 -18.39
N ALA A 13 -1.27 -23.02 -18.05
CA ALA A 13 -1.64 -23.53 -16.74
C ALA A 13 -0.81 -22.90 -15.61
N GLN A 14 0.49 -22.71 -15.83
CA GLN A 14 1.38 -22.03 -14.88
C GLN A 14 1.05 -20.55 -14.76
N ARG A 15 0.63 -19.90 -15.85
CA ARG A 15 0.16 -18.51 -15.83
C ARG A 15 -1.16 -18.39 -15.07
N ILE A 16 -2.14 -19.25 -15.34
CA ILE A 16 -3.42 -19.28 -14.63
C ILE A 16 -3.21 -19.57 -13.14
N TRP A 17 -2.33 -20.53 -12.82
CA TRP A 17 -2.00 -20.85 -11.43
C TRP A 17 -1.29 -19.69 -10.74
N ARG A 18 -0.37 -18.99 -11.41
CA ARG A 18 0.25 -17.77 -10.87
C ARG A 18 -0.77 -16.66 -10.70
N GLU A 19 -1.61 -16.39 -11.70
CA GLU A 19 -2.67 -15.37 -11.61
C GLU A 19 -3.64 -15.68 -10.45
N HIS A 20 -3.98 -16.95 -10.21
CA HIS A 20 -4.82 -17.35 -9.07
C HIS A 20 -4.15 -17.29 -7.70
N ASN A 21 -2.82 -17.42 -7.61
CA ASN A 21 -2.08 -17.41 -6.34
C ASN A 21 -1.29 -16.12 -6.10
N ARG A 22 -1.61 -15.04 -6.84
CA ARG A 22 -1.04 -13.72 -6.55
C ARG A 22 -1.75 -13.11 -5.34
N SER A 23 -0.97 -12.49 -4.45
CA SER A 23 -1.53 -11.71 -3.35
C SER A 23 -2.29 -10.49 -3.88
N ASP A 24 -3.23 -9.96 -3.09
CA ASP A 24 -3.95 -8.73 -3.43
C ASP A 24 -3.00 -7.53 -3.56
N LEU A 25 -1.95 -7.46 -2.73
CA LEU A 25 -0.88 -6.47 -2.91
C LEU A 25 -0.24 -6.57 -4.31
N SER A 26 0.03 -7.78 -4.80
CA SER A 26 0.56 -7.98 -6.15
C SER A 26 -0.45 -7.52 -7.22
N ARG A 27 -1.75 -7.73 -7.01
CA ARG A 27 -2.82 -7.23 -7.90
C ARG A 27 -2.93 -5.71 -7.88
N ALA A 28 -2.78 -5.08 -6.71
CA ALA A 28 -2.82 -3.62 -6.57
C ALA A 28 -1.75 -2.93 -7.45
N LEU A 29 -0.57 -3.55 -7.61
CA LEU A 29 0.45 -3.03 -8.53
C LEU A 29 -0.04 -2.91 -9.98
N ASP A 30 -0.96 -3.77 -10.43
CA ASP A 30 -1.45 -3.79 -11.80
C ASP A 30 -2.40 -2.64 -12.14
N VAL A 31 -2.97 -1.98 -11.13
CA VAL A 31 -4.04 -1.00 -11.33
C VAL A 31 -3.64 0.43 -10.99
N VAL A 32 -2.45 0.62 -10.43
CA VAL A 32 -1.91 1.95 -10.13
C VAL A 32 -0.89 2.39 -11.21
N PRO A 33 -0.76 3.70 -11.49
CA PRO A 33 0.16 4.19 -12.50
C PRO A 33 1.62 3.74 -12.33
N SER A 34 2.32 3.47 -13.44
CA SER A 34 3.77 3.17 -13.40
C SER A 34 4.68 4.30 -12.86
N ALA A 35 4.15 5.52 -12.77
CA ALA A 35 4.86 6.68 -12.21
C ALA A 35 4.84 6.73 -10.67
N THR A 36 4.04 5.88 -10.02
CA THR A 36 3.92 5.81 -8.56
C THR A 36 5.27 5.68 -7.89
N LYS A 37 5.53 6.59 -6.95
CA LYS A 37 6.72 6.66 -6.10
C LYS A 37 6.52 5.92 -4.80
N ARG A 38 5.33 6.06 -4.24
CA ARG A 38 4.91 5.43 -2.98
C ARG A 38 3.50 4.84 -3.14
N LEU A 39 3.32 3.62 -2.67
CA LEU A 39 2.05 2.92 -2.62
C LEU A 39 1.79 2.49 -1.18
N SER A 40 0.64 2.88 -0.63
CA SER A 40 0.07 2.28 0.58
C SER A 40 -1.01 1.28 0.17
N PHE A 41 -1.12 0.18 0.88
CA PHE A 41 -2.09 -0.88 0.60
C PHE A 41 -2.68 -1.41 1.91
N THR A 42 -3.99 -1.66 1.92
CA THR A 42 -4.71 -2.28 3.05
C THR A 42 -5.68 -3.33 2.51
N ASP A 43 -5.57 -4.58 2.96
CA ASP A 43 -6.55 -5.63 2.68
C ASP A 43 -7.65 -5.58 3.74
N TRP A 44 -8.72 -4.85 3.41
CA TRP A 44 -9.83 -4.64 4.33
C TRP A 44 -10.60 -5.92 4.66
N ARG A 45 -10.61 -6.93 3.78
CA ARG A 45 -11.18 -8.26 4.14
C ARG A 45 -10.36 -8.93 5.22
N GLU A 46 -9.04 -8.92 5.08
CA GLU A 46 -8.16 -9.54 6.08
C GLU A 46 -8.25 -8.80 7.41
N VAL A 47 -8.33 -7.46 7.40
CA VAL A 47 -8.58 -6.66 8.60
C VAL A 47 -9.92 -7.03 9.25
N ARG A 48 -11.02 -7.07 8.49
CA ARG A 48 -12.34 -7.49 9.00
C ARG A 48 -12.31 -8.91 9.58
N SER A 49 -11.66 -9.84 8.88
CA SER A 49 -11.47 -11.24 9.31
C SER A 49 -10.71 -11.34 10.64
N ALA A 50 -9.58 -10.64 10.75
CA ALA A 50 -8.76 -10.60 11.95
C ALA A 50 -9.51 -10.03 13.16
N LEU A 51 -10.33 -9.00 12.92
CA LEU A 51 -11.18 -8.36 13.93
C LEU A 51 -12.52 -9.08 14.16
N LYS A 52 -12.85 -10.09 13.35
CA LYS A 52 -14.15 -10.80 13.39
C LYS A 52 -15.34 -9.84 13.25
N ILE A 53 -15.22 -8.90 12.32
CA ILE A 53 -16.28 -7.95 11.96
C ILE A 53 -16.94 -8.47 10.68
N GLU A 54 -18.24 -8.75 10.78
CA GLU A 54 -19.08 -9.10 9.64
C GLU A 54 -19.82 -7.85 9.18
N ALA A 55 -19.26 -7.15 8.20
CA ALA A 55 -19.96 -6.09 7.51
C ALA A 55 -20.89 -6.74 6.47
N GLY A 56 -22.18 -6.43 6.53
CA GLY A 56 -23.11 -6.76 5.44
C GLY A 56 -22.87 -5.85 4.22
N ASP A 57 -23.76 -5.93 3.24
CA ASP A 57 -23.62 -5.18 1.97
C ASP A 57 -23.79 -3.65 2.13
N ASP A 58 -24.52 -3.22 3.17
CA ASP A 58 -24.81 -1.81 3.46
C ASP A 58 -24.70 -1.55 4.98
N PRO A 59 -23.46 -1.51 5.52
CA PRO A 59 -23.25 -1.30 6.94
C PRO A 59 -23.63 0.14 7.33
N ASP A 60 -24.09 0.31 8.58
CA ASP A 60 -24.28 1.64 9.16
C ASP A 60 -22.93 2.26 9.56
N THR A 61 -22.94 3.57 9.80
CA THR A 61 -21.74 4.32 10.20
C THR A 61 -21.19 3.87 11.56
N ASP A 62 -22.05 3.40 12.47
CA ASP A 62 -21.62 2.89 13.77
C ASP A 62 -20.73 1.63 13.63
N LEU A 63 -21.07 0.72 12.70
CA LEU A 63 -20.23 -0.44 12.39
C LEU A 63 -18.92 -0.01 11.71
N VAL A 64 -18.96 0.98 10.82
CA VAL A 64 -17.77 1.51 10.16
C VAL A 64 -16.83 2.14 11.18
N ASP A 65 -17.35 2.95 12.11
CA ASP A 65 -16.57 3.55 13.19
C ASP A 65 -15.94 2.50 14.13
N ASP A 66 -16.68 1.43 14.49
CA ASP A 66 -16.11 0.30 15.27
C ASP A 66 -14.98 -0.39 14.52
N LEU A 67 -15.15 -0.62 13.21
CA LEU A 67 -14.11 -1.21 12.36
C LEU A 67 -12.85 -0.34 12.37
N ILE A 68 -12.97 0.96 12.11
CA ILE A 68 -11.82 1.86 12.04
C ILE A 68 -11.13 1.98 13.41
N SER A 69 -11.90 2.16 14.48
CA SER A 69 -11.34 2.25 15.84
C SER A 69 -10.55 0.99 16.19
N ARG A 70 -11.08 -0.19 15.88
CA ARG A 70 -10.43 -1.47 16.22
C ARG A 70 -9.26 -1.80 15.29
N ALA A 71 -9.33 -1.40 14.02
CA ALA A 71 -8.22 -1.51 13.09
C ALA A 71 -7.06 -0.61 13.50
N TYR A 72 -7.35 0.60 14.00
CA TYR A 72 -6.35 1.50 14.57
C TYR A 72 -5.69 0.90 15.81
N ASP A 73 -6.47 0.42 16.79
CA ASP A 73 -5.94 -0.21 18.01
C ASP A 73 -5.09 -1.46 17.72
N ALA A 74 -5.38 -2.15 16.62
CA ALA A 74 -4.63 -3.31 16.13
C ALA A 74 -3.44 -2.93 15.22
N ASP A 75 -3.27 -1.64 14.90
CA ASP A 75 -2.22 -1.11 14.01
C ASP A 75 -2.34 -1.63 12.56
N LEU A 76 -3.55 -2.03 12.17
CA LEU A 76 -3.86 -2.62 10.85
C LEU A 76 -4.31 -1.58 9.81
N SER A 77 -4.78 -0.40 10.25
CA SER A 77 -5.19 0.69 9.36
C SER A 77 -4.14 1.78 9.19
N ALA A 78 -2.95 1.63 9.78
CA ALA A 78 -1.94 2.70 9.89
C ALA A 78 -1.56 3.36 8.55
N VAL A 79 -1.68 2.63 7.44
CA VAL A 79 -1.29 3.08 6.10
C VAL A 79 -2.48 3.35 5.19
N SER A 80 -3.72 3.23 5.69
CA SER A 80 -4.92 3.54 4.93
C SER A 80 -5.01 5.04 4.64
N SER A 81 -5.60 5.38 3.50
CA SER A 81 -5.92 6.77 3.13
C SER A 81 -7.39 7.15 3.37
N VAL A 82 -8.22 6.20 3.84
CA VAL A 82 -9.67 6.39 4.03
C VAL A 82 -10.13 6.24 5.47
N ASP A 83 -9.24 5.96 6.41
CA ASP A 83 -9.61 5.75 7.81
C ASP A 83 -10.34 6.97 8.40
N GLU A 84 -9.85 8.18 8.15
CA GLU A 84 -10.46 9.43 8.63
C GLU A 84 -11.79 9.76 7.94
N SER A 85 -12.01 9.27 6.72
CA SER A 85 -13.22 9.56 5.91
C SER A 85 -14.18 8.37 5.80
N ALA A 86 -13.92 7.25 6.49
CA ALA A 86 -14.59 5.98 6.27
C ALA A 86 -16.12 6.08 6.43
N SER A 87 -16.59 6.77 7.46
CA SER A 87 -18.02 6.96 7.74
C SER A 87 -18.67 7.91 6.73
N ALA A 88 -17.99 8.98 6.34
CA ALA A 88 -18.46 9.87 5.27
C ALA A 88 -18.54 9.16 3.91
N LEU A 89 -17.57 8.27 3.62
CA LEU A 89 -17.60 7.43 2.43
C LEU A 89 -18.82 6.49 2.43
N GLN A 90 -19.10 5.83 3.56
CA GLN A 90 -20.26 4.96 3.69
C GLN A 90 -21.56 5.73 3.51
N GLU A 91 -21.71 6.85 4.22
CA GLU A 91 -22.94 7.66 4.24
C GLU A 91 -23.23 8.29 2.87
N HIS A 92 -22.21 8.87 2.23
CA HIS A 92 -22.41 9.70 1.03
C HIS A 92 -22.14 8.97 -0.27
N PHE A 93 -21.12 8.12 -0.32
CA PHE A 93 -20.70 7.45 -1.56
C PHE A 93 -21.20 6.00 -1.65
N GLY A 94 -21.56 5.39 -0.51
CA GLY A 94 -22.09 4.03 -0.46
C GLY A 94 -21.02 2.95 -0.54
N PHE A 95 -19.76 3.30 -0.29
CA PHE A 95 -18.65 2.35 -0.13
C PHE A 95 -17.79 2.78 1.05
N SER A 96 -17.04 1.87 1.66
CA SER A 96 -16.16 2.16 2.79
C SER A 96 -15.16 1.02 3.00
N PRO A 97 -14.20 1.15 3.92
CA PRO A 97 -13.43 0.03 4.46
C PRO A 97 -14.25 -1.18 4.91
N ALA A 98 -15.52 -0.99 5.28
CA ALA A 98 -16.38 -2.10 5.68
C ALA A 98 -16.85 -2.95 4.47
N THR A 99 -16.96 -2.36 3.29
CA THR A 99 -17.46 -3.03 2.07
C THR A 99 -16.36 -3.34 1.06
N ALA A 100 -15.25 -2.60 1.04
CA ALA A 100 -14.15 -2.83 0.11
C ALA A 100 -13.40 -4.15 0.40
N ASP A 101 -12.89 -4.78 -0.65
CA ASP A 101 -11.98 -5.93 -0.53
C ASP A 101 -10.61 -5.47 -0.07
N TRP A 102 -10.05 -4.48 -0.77
CA TRP A 102 -8.79 -3.84 -0.46
C TRP A 102 -8.73 -2.42 -1.01
N GLU A 103 -7.79 -1.66 -0.48
CA GLU A 103 -7.49 -0.29 -0.86
C GLU A 103 -6.02 -0.17 -1.27
N ALA A 104 -5.75 0.66 -2.27
CA ALA A 104 -4.42 1.05 -2.68
C ALA A 104 -4.34 2.58 -2.89
N TYR A 105 -3.48 3.25 -2.14
CA TYR A 105 -3.22 4.69 -2.28
C TYR A 105 -1.85 4.91 -2.93
N ALA A 106 -1.83 5.48 -4.13
CA ALA A 106 -0.65 5.65 -4.95
C ALA A 106 -0.32 7.14 -5.14
N GLN A 107 0.92 7.51 -4.85
CA GLN A 107 1.40 8.87 -4.93
C GLN A 107 2.54 9.01 -5.94
N ALA A 108 2.50 10.07 -6.75
CA ALA A 108 3.53 10.44 -7.71
C ALA A 108 3.77 11.97 -7.68
N ASP A 109 4.74 12.43 -8.48
CA ASP A 109 5.09 13.86 -8.56
C ASP A 109 3.95 14.72 -9.17
N ASP A 110 3.04 14.10 -9.92
CA ASP A 110 1.97 14.72 -10.69
C ASP A 110 0.55 14.55 -10.11
N GLY A 111 0.42 13.84 -8.99
CA GLY A 111 -0.84 13.66 -8.28
C GLY A 111 -0.87 12.41 -7.40
N ALA A 112 -2.03 12.19 -6.78
CA ALA A 112 -2.32 11.01 -5.97
C ALA A 112 -3.63 10.36 -6.41
N THR A 113 -3.72 9.04 -6.26
CA THR A 113 -4.91 8.27 -6.58
C THR A 113 -5.17 7.22 -5.51
N MET A 114 -6.44 7.03 -5.19
CA MET A 114 -6.90 5.90 -4.40
C MET A 114 -7.64 4.94 -5.32
N VAL A 115 -7.37 3.65 -5.16
CA VAL A 115 -8.05 2.57 -5.87
C VAL A 115 -8.64 1.63 -4.83
N LEU A 116 -9.96 1.50 -4.81
CA LEU A 116 -10.64 0.49 -4.00
C LEU A 116 -11.11 -0.64 -4.92
N ARG A 117 -10.81 -1.88 -4.54
CA ARG A 117 -11.49 -3.06 -5.08
C ARG A 117 -12.70 -3.34 -4.24
N MET A 118 -13.85 -3.48 -4.89
CA MET A 118 -15.11 -3.87 -4.23
C MET A 118 -15.39 -5.35 -4.53
N PRO A 119 -16.23 -6.04 -3.75
CA PRO A 119 -16.67 -7.40 -4.05
C PRO A 119 -17.26 -7.55 -5.47
N ASP A 120 -17.25 -8.78 -6.00
CA ASP A 120 -17.72 -9.06 -7.37
C ASP A 120 -19.21 -8.74 -7.59
N ASP A 121 -20.02 -8.83 -6.53
CA ASP A 121 -21.46 -8.55 -6.50
C ASP A 121 -21.81 -7.14 -6.01
N PHE A 122 -20.82 -6.26 -5.84
CA PHE A 122 -21.02 -4.89 -5.37
C PHE A 122 -21.85 -4.04 -6.36
N ASP A 123 -22.79 -3.25 -5.83
CA ASP A 123 -23.68 -2.39 -6.62
C ASP A 123 -23.00 -1.05 -6.99
N PHE A 124 -22.29 -1.06 -8.12
CA PHE A 124 -21.67 0.14 -8.67
C PHE A 124 -22.67 1.20 -9.19
N ASP A 125 -23.91 0.82 -9.47
CA ASP A 125 -24.93 1.78 -9.89
C ASP A 125 -25.40 2.63 -8.71
N LYS A 126 -25.43 2.08 -7.49
CA LYS A 126 -25.62 2.86 -6.25
C LYS A 126 -24.56 3.95 -6.11
N VAL A 127 -23.28 3.64 -6.34
CA VAL A 127 -22.19 4.63 -6.29
C VAL A 127 -22.38 5.73 -7.34
N ARG A 128 -22.75 5.38 -8.58
CA ARG A 128 -23.02 6.38 -9.62
C ARG A 128 -24.24 7.25 -9.31
N GLY A 129 -25.29 6.66 -8.73
CA GLY A 129 -26.47 7.40 -8.25
C GLY A 129 -26.10 8.40 -7.16
N ASN A 130 -25.33 7.95 -6.17
CA ASN A 130 -24.83 8.80 -5.10
C ASN A 130 -23.97 9.96 -5.63
N LEU A 131 -23.06 9.71 -6.58
CA LEU A 131 -22.27 10.78 -7.20
C LEU A 131 -23.14 11.83 -7.90
N ASP A 132 -24.20 11.41 -8.59
CA ASP A 132 -25.16 12.32 -9.24
C ASP A 132 -25.95 13.14 -8.21
N ASP A 133 -26.44 12.51 -7.14
CA ASP A 133 -27.18 13.15 -6.04
C ASP A 133 -26.30 14.15 -5.26
N LEU A 134 -25.01 13.83 -5.10
CA LEU A 134 -24.01 14.71 -4.50
C LEU A 134 -23.63 15.89 -5.42
N GLY A 135 -24.05 15.89 -6.68
CA GLY A 135 -23.82 16.99 -7.62
C GLY A 135 -22.51 16.90 -8.42
N PHE A 136 -21.89 15.72 -8.49
CA PHE A 136 -20.75 15.50 -9.39
C PHE A 136 -21.22 15.64 -10.85
N THR A 137 -20.37 16.25 -11.68
CA THR A 137 -20.63 16.32 -13.12
C THR A 137 -20.42 14.95 -13.76
N LYS A 138 -21.51 14.38 -14.28
CA LYS A 138 -21.52 13.07 -14.94
C LYS A 138 -20.65 13.03 -16.20
N PRO A 139 -19.81 11.97 -16.40
CA PRO A 139 -19.06 11.77 -17.62
C PRO A 139 -19.94 11.37 -18.82
N LYS A 140 -19.40 11.54 -20.03
CA LYS A 140 -20.07 11.11 -21.28
C LYS A 140 -20.10 9.59 -21.47
N LYS A 141 -19.15 8.89 -20.87
CA LYS A 141 -19.03 7.43 -20.88
C LYS A 141 -19.20 6.91 -19.46
N GLU A 142 -19.71 5.70 -19.31
CA GLU A 142 -19.98 5.09 -17.99
C GLU A 142 -18.71 4.88 -17.14
N ASP A 143 -17.57 4.62 -17.80
CA ASP A 143 -16.24 4.47 -17.21
C ASP A 143 -15.44 5.79 -17.16
N GLY A 144 -16.08 6.90 -17.54
CA GLY A 144 -15.45 8.22 -17.49
C GLY A 144 -15.30 8.75 -16.07
N ILE A 145 -14.73 9.94 -15.97
CA ILE A 145 -14.46 10.60 -14.68
C ILE A 145 -15.62 11.54 -14.34
N TRP A 146 -16.21 11.29 -13.18
CA TRP A 146 -17.09 12.21 -12.47
C TRP A 146 -16.28 13.33 -11.87
N VAL A 147 -16.74 14.57 -12.06
CA VAL A 147 -16.01 15.77 -11.63
C VAL A 147 -16.78 16.49 -10.53
N GLY A 148 -16.25 16.47 -9.32
CA GLY A 148 -16.78 17.23 -8.18
C GLY A 148 -15.98 18.51 -7.92
N GLY A 149 -14.66 18.37 -7.83
CA GLY A 149 -13.75 19.46 -7.47
C GLY A 149 -13.74 19.78 -5.97
N ILE A 150 -12.73 20.53 -5.52
CA ILE A 150 -12.44 20.75 -4.10
C ILE A 150 -13.59 21.39 -3.31
N ASP A 151 -14.28 22.35 -3.92
CA ASP A 151 -15.38 23.07 -3.26
C ASP A 151 -16.58 22.17 -2.98
N LEU A 152 -16.86 21.23 -3.90
CA LEU A 152 -17.95 20.28 -3.70
C LEU A 152 -17.60 19.29 -2.60
N VAL A 153 -16.41 18.69 -2.68
CA VAL A 153 -15.94 17.69 -1.70
C VAL A 153 -15.95 18.27 -0.29
N ALA A 154 -15.42 19.47 -0.09
CA ALA A 154 -15.40 20.13 1.21
C ALA A 154 -16.80 20.50 1.74
N ALA A 155 -17.80 20.64 0.86
CA ALA A 155 -19.17 20.93 1.23
C ALA A 155 -19.99 19.67 1.60
N ILE A 156 -19.58 18.49 1.13
CA ILE A 156 -20.21 17.21 1.46
C ILE A 156 -19.90 16.85 2.91
N ASP A 157 -18.61 16.69 3.22
CA ASP A 157 -18.13 16.43 4.58
C ASP A 157 -16.67 16.89 4.70
N PRO A 158 -16.29 17.61 5.77
CA PRO A 158 -14.94 18.14 5.94
C PRO A 158 -13.85 17.09 6.20
N THR A 159 -14.22 15.84 6.51
CA THR A 159 -13.29 14.71 6.69
C THR A 159 -12.88 14.07 5.37
N ILE A 160 -13.62 14.33 4.29
CA ILE A 160 -13.32 13.74 2.98
C ILE A 160 -12.01 14.33 2.44
N THR A 161 -11.13 13.43 2.02
CA THR A 161 -9.83 13.79 1.47
C THR A 161 -9.93 14.38 0.05
N PRO A 162 -8.97 15.23 -0.36
CA PRO A 162 -8.94 15.81 -1.71
C PRO A 162 -8.97 14.77 -2.84
N GLU A 163 -8.62 13.52 -2.57
CA GLU A 163 -8.62 12.43 -3.54
C GLU A 163 -10.00 12.03 -4.03
N LEU A 164 -11.11 12.47 -3.42
CA LEU A 164 -12.46 12.21 -3.95
C LEU A 164 -12.95 13.26 -4.95
N GLN A 165 -12.13 14.25 -5.31
CA GLN A 165 -12.55 15.30 -6.25
C GLN A 165 -12.90 14.77 -7.64
N PHE A 166 -12.25 13.69 -8.05
CA PHE A 166 -12.40 13.07 -9.36
C PHE A 166 -12.57 11.57 -9.19
N VAL A 167 -13.70 11.01 -9.65
CA VAL A 167 -14.05 9.61 -9.40
C VAL A 167 -14.33 8.89 -10.72
N SER A 168 -13.74 7.73 -10.93
CA SER A 168 -14.08 6.79 -12.01
C SER A 168 -14.63 5.51 -11.40
N VAL A 169 -15.78 5.07 -11.91
CA VAL A 169 -16.49 3.87 -11.45
C VAL A 169 -16.34 2.78 -12.50
N LEU A 170 -15.35 1.91 -12.30
CA LEU A 170 -14.90 0.87 -13.22
C LEU A 170 -15.53 -0.48 -12.86
N ALA A 171 -16.85 -0.60 -13.07
CA ALA A 171 -17.62 -1.78 -12.69
C ALA A 171 -17.08 -3.09 -13.29
N ASP A 172 -16.64 -3.08 -14.55
CA ASP A 172 -16.08 -4.26 -15.24
C ASP A 172 -14.75 -4.75 -14.60
N GLN A 173 -14.03 -3.87 -13.90
CA GLN A 173 -12.82 -4.21 -13.15
C GLN A 173 -13.09 -4.38 -11.66
N HIS A 174 -14.34 -4.11 -11.23
CA HIS A 174 -14.76 -4.01 -9.84
C HIS A 174 -13.95 -2.97 -9.03
N LEU A 175 -13.64 -1.83 -9.63
CA LEU A 175 -12.82 -0.79 -9.00
C LEU A 175 -13.56 0.54 -8.88
N VAL A 176 -13.34 1.24 -7.78
CA VAL A 176 -13.53 2.68 -7.67
C VAL A 176 -12.16 3.34 -7.68
N VAL A 177 -11.91 4.22 -8.64
CA VAL A 177 -10.63 4.94 -8.78
C VAL A 177 -10.89 6.42 -8.54
N THR A 178 -10.18 7.01 -7.59
CA THR A 178 -10.34 8.42 -7.24
C THR A 178 -9.00 9.15 -7.30
N SER A 179 -8.99 10.46 -7.49
CA SER A 179 -7.77 11.27 -7.52
C SER A 179 -8.02 12.72 -7.14
N ASP A 180 -6.94 13.38 -6.73
CA ASP A 180 -6.85 14.80 -6.38
C ASP A 180 -6.86 15.74 -7.59
N THR A 181 -6.52 15.23 -8.79
CA THR A 181 -6.54 16.02 -10.03
C THR A 181 -7.21 15.26 -11.18
N GLU A 182 -7.88 15.99 -12.07
CA GLU A 182 -8.58 15.39 -13.21
C GLU A 182 -7.61 14.69 -14.19
N SER A 183 -6.40 15.26 -14.36
CA SER A 183 -5.37 14.67 -15.22
C SER A 183 -4.84 13.36 -14.64
N TYR A 184 -4.62 13.30 -13.33
CA TYR A 184 -4.09 12.11 -12.70
C TYR A 184 -5.18 11.03 -12.57
N ALA A 185 -6.44 11.41 -12.34
CA ALA A 185 -7.60 10.52 -12.44
C ALA A 185 -7.66 9.78 -13.79
N ARG A 186 -7.40 10.49 -14.91
CA ARG A 186 -7.33 9.87 -16.26
C ARG A 186 -6.19 8.87 -16.38
N THR A 187 -5.02 9.19 -15.85
CA THR A 187 -3.86 8.30 -15.89
C THR A 187 -4.11 7.05 -15.05
N ALA A 188 -4.63 7.22 -13.83
CA ALA A 188 -4.98 6.14 -12.92
C ALA A 188 -6.06 5.22 -13.49
N SER A 189 -7.16 5.79 -14.00
CA SER A 189 -8.25 5.01 -14.61
C SER A 189 -7.75 4.16 -15.77
N ARG A 190 -6.90 4.73 -16.64
CA ARG A 190 -6.31 3.97 -17.76
C ARG A 190 -5.35 2.87 -17.30
N ALA A 191 -4.59 3.09 -16.22
CA ALA A 191 -3.76 2.03 -15.65
C ALA A 191 -4.64 0.89 -15.09
N ALA A 192 -5.68 1.24 -14.32
CA ALA A 192 -6.66 0.31 -13.76
C ALA A 192 -7.42 -0.52 -14.82
N GLN A 193 -7.70 0.08 -15.98
CA GLN A 193 -8.31 -0.60 -17.14
C GLN A 193 -7.33 -1.45 -17.96
N GLY A 194 -6.02 -1.38 -17.67
CA GLY A 194 -4.98 -2.05 -18.47
C GLY A 194 -4.63 -1.33 -19.79
N ASP A 195 -5.10 -0.09 -19.97
CA ASP A 195 -4.88 0.75 -21.15
C ASP A 195 -3.61 1.63 -21.06
N ALA A 196 -2.93 1.62 -19.91
CA ALA A 196 -1.68 2.32 -19.67
C ALA A 196 -0.74 1.48 -18.79
N LYS A 197 0.55 1.84 -18.76
CA LYS A 197 1.54 1.12 -17.96
C LYS A 197 1.27 1.28 -16.46
N SER A 198 1.22 0.16 -15.76
CA SER A 198 1.02 0.11 -14.32
C SER A 198 2.34 -0.06 -13.56
N LEU A 199 2.31 0.10 -12.24
CA LEU A 199 3.46 -0.18 -11.40
C LEU A 199 3.90 -1.66 -11.51
N GLY A 200 2.94 -2.56 -11.74
CA GLY A 200 3.14 -3.99 -11.93
C GLY A 200 3.93 -4.35 -13.19
N ASP A 201 4.05 -3.43 -14.16
CA ASP A 201 4.91 -3.58 -15.34
C ASP A 201 6.40 -3.34 -15.05
N LEU A 202 6.73 -2.78 -13.87
CA LEU A 202 8.11 -2.56 -13.46
C LEU A 202 8.65 -3.81 -12.75
N THR A 203 9.66 -4.45 -13.34
CA THR A 203 10.35 -5.62 -12.74
C THR A 203 10.79 -5.34 -11.30
N SER A 204 11.33 -4.15 -11.04
CA SER A 204 11.78 -3.75 -9.70
C SER A 204 10.65 -3.71 -8.66
N ALA A 205 9.43 -3.34 -9.07
CA ALA A 205 8.28 -3.33 -8.15
C ALA A 205 7.87 -4.76 -7.78
N ARG A 206 7.91 -5.67 -8.76
CA ARG A 206 7.68 -7.10 -8.55
C ARG A 206 8.73 -7.74 -7.65
N GLU A 207 10.01 -7.48 -7.90
CA GLU A 207 11.10 -8.05 -7.10
C GLU A 207 11.06 -7.62 -5.61
N VAL A 208 10.45 -6.46 -5.34
CA VAL A 208 10.21 -5.97 -3.98
C VAL A 208 8.99 -6.64 -3.35
N VAL A 209 7.89 -6.82 -4.08
CA VAL A 209 6.60 -7.27 -3.54
C VAL A 209 6.41 -8.78 -3.56
N ASP A 210 6.88 -9.48 -4.60
CA ASP A 210 6.66 -10.93 -4.77
C ASP A 210 7.15 -11.81 -3.61
N PRO A 211 8.23 -11.45 -2.86
CA PRO A 211 8.65 -12.20 -1.68
C PRO A 211 7.77 -11.97 -0.44
N LEU A 212 6.90 -10.97 -0.47
CA LEU A 212 5.93 -10.67 0.58
C LEU A 212 4.71 -11.58 0.37
N GLU A 213 4.17 -12.10 1.46
CA GLU A 213 3.01 -13.00 1.42
C GLU A 213 1.71 -12.19 1.17
N GLU A 214 0.61 -12.53 1.83
CA GLU A 214 -0.64 -11.75 1.80
C GLU A 214 -0.70 -10.84 3.04
N PRO A 215 -0.19 -9.58 2.97
CA PRO A 215 -0.24 -8.69 4.11
C PRO A 215 -1.64 -8.08 4.28
N ALA A 216 -1.98 -7.78 5.53
CA ALA A 216 -3.13 -6.94 5.86
C ALA A 216 -2.87 -5.47 5.51
N ALA A 217 -1.62 -5.02 5.63
CA ALA A 217 -1.21 -3.66 5.29
C ALA A 217 0.21 -3.64 4.70
N ALA A 218 0.48 -2.77 3.73
CA ALA A 218 1.82 -2.64 3.17
C ALA A 218 2.13 -1.22 2.65
N MET A 219 3.41 -0.89 2.67
CA MET A 219 3.99 0.30 2.04
C MET A 219 5.04 -0.13 1.03
N VAL A 220 5.03 0.46 -0.16
CA VAL A 220 6.00 0.19 -1.23
C VAL A 220 6.58 1.51 -1.73
N TRP A 221 7.90 1.62 -1.70
CA TRP A 221 8.66 2.71 -2.30
C TRP A 221 9.37 2.20 -3.55
N THR A 222 9.18 2.91 -4.66
CA THR A 222 9.75 2.52 -5.95
C THR A 222 11.08 3.20 -6.19
N ARG A 223 11.98 2.50 -6.89
CA ARG A 223 13.31 3.03 -7.25
C ARG A 223 14.07 3.49 -6.00
N ASP A 224 14.79 4.60 -6.11
CA ASP A 224 15.53 5.25 -5.04
C ASP A 224 14.65 6.16 -4.16
N PHE A 225 13.32 6.17 -4.33
CA PHE A 225 12.45 7.08 -3.59
C PHE A 225 12.49 6.83 -2.07
N ALA A 226 12.68 5.58 -1.64
CA ALA A 226 12.90 5.24 -0.24
C ALA A 226 14.09 6.03 0.38
N CYS A 227 15.15 6.25 -0.40
CA CYS A 227 16.31 7.01 0.04
C CYS A 227 16.04 8.52 0.20
N SER A 228 14.93 9.03 -0.33
CA SER A 228 14.54 10.45 -0.21
C SER A 228 13.45 10.62 0.87
N ASP A 229 12.49 9.70 0.91
CA ASP A 229 11.35 9.74 1.82
C ASP A 229 11.72 9.32 3.25
N LEU A 230 12.62 8.34 3.39
CA LEU A 230 12.96 7.72 4.67
C LEU A 230 14.38 8.06 5.17
N ALA A 231 15.06 9.02 4.53
CA ALA A 231 16.44 9.34 4.89
C ALA A 231 16.55 10.05 6.24
N MET A 232 17.59 9.68 7.00
CA MET A 232 17.96 10.38 8.24
C MET A 232 18.31 11.84 8.02
N SER A 233 18.63 12.28 6.81
CA SER A 233 18.87 13.69 6.49
C SER A 233 17.66 14.60 6.81
N GLN A 234 16.45 14.04 6.85
CA GLN A 234 15.21 14.73 7.22
C GLN A 234 14.96 14.76 8.73
N ALA A 235 15.74 14.03 9.53
CA ALA A 235 15.63 14.02 10.99
C ALA A 235 16.24 15.29 11.61
N ASP A 236 15.93 15.53 12.89
CA ASP A 236 16.57 16.59 13.66
C ASP A 236 18.09 16.37 13.84
N ASP A 237 18.79 17.42 14.27
CA ASP A 237 20.25 17.43 14.36
C ASP A 237 20.81 16.33 15.28
N ASP A 238 20.13 16.06 16.40
CA ASP A 238 20.56 15.06 17.38
C ASP A 238 20.35 13.63 16.85
N ALA A 239 19.19 13.35 16.24
CA ALA A 239 18.89 12.08 15.61
C ALA A 239 19.84 11.79 14.43
N ARG A 240 20.22 12.81 13.66
CA ARG A 240 21.24 12.69 12.59
C ARG A 240 22.60 12.33 13.13
N ALA A 241 23.07 13.03 14.17
CA ALA A 241 24.36 12.74 14.78
C ALA A 241 24.42 11.31 15.36
N GLN A 242 23.34 10.85 15.99
CA GLN A 242 23.23 9.47 16.46
C GLN A 242 23.23 8.48 15.30
N ALA A 243 22.46 8.75 14.23
CA ALA A 243 22.43 7.92 13.04
C ALA A 243 23.81 7.77 12.40
N GLU A 244 24.59 8.84 12.26
CA GLU A 244 25.95 8.80 11.69
C GLU A 244 26.85 7.79 12.43
N VAL A 245 26.80 7.79 13.77
CA VAL A 245 27.55 6.84 14.61
C VAL A 245 27.06 5.41 14.39
N LEU A 246 25.74 5.20 14.36
CA LEU A 246 25.16 3.87 14.15
C LEU A 246 25.49 3.32 12.76
N LEU A 247 25.45 4.16 11.73
CA LEU A 247 25.77 3.78 10.34
C LEU A 247 27.24 3.44 10.18
N ALA A 248 28.14 4.24 10.76
CA ALA A 248 29.58 3.92 10.78
C ALA A 248 29.88 2.55 11.43
N ASN A 249 29.07 2.17 12.43
CA ASN A 249 29.20 0.89 13.14
C ASN A 249 28.43 -0.27 12.49
N ALA A 250 27.50 -0.02 11.57
CA ALA A 250 26.71 -1.06 10.92
C ALA A 250 27.46 -1.71 9.74
N GLY A 251 28.37 -0.95 9.12
CA GLY A 251 29.14 -1.35 7.95
C GLY A 251 28.71 -0.57 6.71
N LYS A 252 29.21 -0.98 5.54
CA LYS A 252 28.90 -0.30 4.28
C LYS A 252 27.43 -0.51 3.91
N LEU A 253 26.74 0.60 3.67
CA LEU A 253 25.41 0.63 3.09
C LEU A 253 25.50 1.13 1.66
N THR A 254 24.63 0.61 0.80
CA THR A 254 24.44 1.12 -0.57
C THR A 254 23.00 1.57 -0.76
N PRO A 255 22.75 2.48 -1.72
CA PRO A 255 21.40 2.93 -2.04
C PRO A 255 20.45 1.79 -2.39
N LEU A 256 19.18 1.98 -2.06
CA LEU A 256 18.08 1.08 -2.41
C LEU A 256 17.59 1.36 -3.84
N SER A 257 17.14 0.32 -4.52
CA SER A 257 16.47 0.37 -5.83
C SER A 257 14.96 0.07 -5.73
N GLY A 258 14.48 -0.13 -4.51
CA GLY A 258 13.09 -0.30 -4.15
C GLY A 258 13.00 -0.85 -2.72
N MET A 259 11.88 -0.62 -2.05
CA MET A 259 11.65 -1.14 -0.71
C MET A 259 10.17 -1.38 -0.48
N ALA A 260 9.84 -2.41 0.30
CA ALA A 260 8.51 -2.57 0.83
C ALA A 260 8.55 -3.02 2.30
N MET A 261 7.54 -2.60 3.03
CA MET A 261 7.24 -3.04 4.38
C MET A 261 5.82 -3.58 4.38
N ALA A 262 5.64 -4.81 4.84
CA ALA A 262 4.38 -5.53 4.81
C ALA A 262 4.07 -6.07 6.19
N PHE A 263 2.84 -5.88 6.63
CA PHE A 263 2.34 -6.22 7.94
C PHE A 263 1.23 -7.25 7.81
N GLY A 264 1.42 -8.41 8.44
CA GLY A 264 0.41 -9.47 8.48
C GLY A 264 -0.68 -9.18 9.50
N ALA A 265 -1.84 -9.82 9.36
CA ALA A 265 -2.90 -9.79 10.37
C ALA A 265 -2.47 -10.34 11.74
N ASP A 266 -1.45 -11.20 11.75
CA ASP A 266 -0.78 -11.69 12.95
C ASP A 266 0.23 -10.70 13.56
N ARG A 267 0.30 -9.50 12.98
CA ARG A 267 1.22 -8.40 13.31
C ARG A 267 2.68 -8.69 12.98
N SER A 268 2.98 -9.73 12.20
CA SER A 268 4.34 -9.94 11.69
C SER A 268 4.72 -8.85 10.69
N LEU A 269 5.99 -8.41 10.72
CA LEU A 269 6.52 -7.41 9.80
C LEU A 269 7.54 -8.08 8.86
N ALA A 270 7.33 -7.93 7.56
CA ALA A 270 8.27 -8.31 6.53
C ALA A 270 8.80 -7.05 5.84
N VAL A 271 10.12 -6.94 5.73
CA VAL A 271 10.79 -5.87 5.01
C VAL A 271 11.58 -6.46 3.85
N SER A 272 11.28 -5.96 2.66
CA SER A 272 11.91 -6.35 1.40
C SER A 272 12.67 -5.15 0.84
N GLN A 273 13.99 -5.29 0.67
CA GLN A 273 14.88 -4.20 0.23
C GLN A 273 15.62 -4.62 -1.04
N LEU A 274 15.30 -3.97 -2.16
CA LEU A 274 15.92 -4.23 -3.45
C LEU A 274 17.19 -3.40 -3.61
N PHE A 275 18.24 -4.04 -4.14
CA PHE A 275 19.51 -3.41 -4.48
C PHE A 275 19.79 -3.55 -5.98
N ALA A 276 20.83 -2.85 -6.45
CA ALA A 276 21.24 -2.88 -7.85
C ALA A 276 21.56 -4.30 -8.36
N ASP A 277 22.11 -5.16 -7.49
CA ASP A 277 22.43 -6.54 -7.81
C ASP A 277 22.54 -7.45 -6.57
N LYS A 278 22.72 -8.74 -6.81
CA LYS A 278 22.90 -9.78 -5.79
C LYS A 278 24.12 -9.58 -4.89
N ALA A 279 25.20 -8.99 -5.42
CA ALA A 279 26.40 -8.74 -4.62
C ALA A 279 26.13 -7.60 -3.62
N ALA A 280 25.48 -6.52 -4.06
CA ALA A 280 25.04 -5.43 -3.21
C ALA A 280 24.09 -5.91 -2.10
N ALA A 281 23.09 -6.74 -2.43
CA ALA A 281 22.18 -7.32 -1.44
C ALA A 281 22.93 -8.11 -0.35
N LYS A 282 23.90 -8.96 -0.76
CA LYS A 282 24.71 -9.74 0.18
C LYS A 282 25.62 -8.88 1.05
N GLU A 283 26.21 -7.83 0.50
CA GLU A 283 27.06 -6.89 1.24
C GLU A 283 26.25 -6.14 2.31
N ASN A 284 25.00 -5.76 1.99
CA ASN A 284 24.14 -4.99 2.87
C ASN A 284 23.41 -5.82 3.94
N LEU A 285 23.18 -7.13 3.71
CA LEU A 285 22.34 -7.97 4.58
C LEU A 285 22.66 -7.83 6.07
N ARG A 286 23.95 -7.93 6.45
CA ARG A 286 24.35 -7.87 7.86
C ARG A 286 24.13 -6.50 8.47
N ALA A 287 24.44 -5.44 7.73
CA ALA A 287 24.25 -4.07 8.18
C ALA A 287 22.75 -3.77 8.37
N ARG A 288 21.92 -4.11 7.37
CA ARG A 288 20.46 -3.93 7.43
C ARG A 288 19.81 -4.73 8.56
N ALA A 289 20.22 -6.00 8.73
CA ALA A 289 19.75 -6.84 9.83
C ALA A 289 20.15 -6.31 11.22
N LYS A 290 21.30 -5.65 11.35
CA LYS A 290 21.72 -5.00 12.61
C LYS A 290 20.91 -3.73 12.88
N LEU A 291 20.65 -2.92 11.86
CA LEU A 291 19.95 -1.64 12.00
C LEU A 291 18.46 -1.82 12.31
N ILE A 292 17.80 -2.83 11.73
CA ILE A 292 16.35 -3.03 11.91
C ILE A 292 15.94 -3.47 13.33
N VAL A 293 16.89 -3.93 14.14
CA VAL A 293 16.71 -4.22 15.57
C VAL A 293 17.67 -3.41 16.43
N GLY A 294 18.16 -2.29 15.89
CA GLY A 294 19.07 -1.38 16.58
C GLY A 294 18.35 -0.24 17.30
N GLU A 295 19.13 0.71 17.80
CA GLU A 295 18.59 2.00 18.25
C GLU A 295 17.79 2.69 17.14
N ALA A 296 16.73 3.39 17.52
CA ALA A 296 15.86 4.13 16.62
C ALA A 296 16.00 5.65 16.90
N PRO A 297 16.99 6.33 16.31
CA PRO A 297 17.16 7.77 16.47
C PRO A 297 15.87 8.54 16.15
N GLY A 298 15.54 9.53 16.97
CA GLY A 298 14.32 10.33 16.84
C GLY A 298 13.04 9.68 17.39
N ARG A 299 13.07 8.40 17.78
CA ARG A 299 11.88 7.67 18.29
C ARG A 299 11.90 7.39 19.80
N GLY A 300 13.01 7.67 20.48
CA GLY A 300 13.14 7.44 21.92
C GLY A 300 13.07 5.96 22.30
N GLY A 301 14.11 5.19 21.95
CA GLY A 301 14.20 3.75 22.25
C GLY A 301 14.94 2.98 21.16
N SER A 302 14.76 1.68 21.12
CA SER A 302 15.29 0.81 20.06
C SER A 302 14.18 0.01 19.39
N PHE A 303 14.36 -0.32 18.11
CA PHE A 303 13.48 -1.26 17.42
C PHE A 303 13.46 -2.62 18.11
N SER A 304 14.55 -3.00 18.79
CA SER A 304 14.63 -4.25 19.56
C SER A 304 13.75 -4.32 20.80
N ASP A 305 13.26 -3.17 21.29
CA ASP A 305 12.32 -3.14 22.42
C ASP A 305 10.94 -3.64 21.98
N ASP A 306 10.54 -3.32 20.74
CA ASP A 306 9.23 -3.65 20.18
C ASP A 306 9.24 -4.90 19.27
N LEU A 307 10.36 -5.14 18.56
CA LEU A 307 10.48 -6.14 17.51
C LEU A 307 11.61 -7.14 17.77
N GLU A 308 11.40 -8.36 17.30
CA GLU A 308 12.41 -9.40 17.23
C GLU A 308 12.61 -9.83 15.78
N LEU A 309 13.85 -9.71 15.27
CA LEU A 309 14.23 -10.26 13.96
C LEU A 309 14.28 -11.79 14.04
N LYS A 310 13.33 -12.46 13.38
CA LYS A 310 13.24 -13.92 13.32
C LYS A 310 14.12 -14.52 12.24
N SER A 311 14.20 -13.85 11.09
CA SER A 311 15.04 -14.30 10.00
C SER A 311 15.51 -13.15 9.13
N SER A 312 16.71 -13.27 8.59
CA SER A 312 17.22 -12.40 7.54
C SER A 312 17.88 -13.22 6.44
N GLY A 313 17.75 -12.79 5.19
CA GLY A 313 18.28 -13.51 4.04
C GLY A 313 18.36 -12.65 2.79
N THR A 314 18.89 -13.24 1.71
CA THR A 314 18.85 -12.62 0.38
C THR A 314 18.19 -13.55 -0.62
N GLU A 315 17.38 -12.97 -1.49
CA GLU A 315 16.78 -13.62 -2.65
C GLU A 315 17.08 -12.75 -3.88
N GLY A 316 17.87 -13.26 -4.82
CA GLY A 316 18.32 -12.45 -5.96
C GLY A 316 19.07 -11.19 -5.50
N ALA A 317 18.56 -10.02 -5.88
CA ALA A 317 19.06 -8.70 -5.52
C ALA A 317 18.32 -8.09 -4.31
N THR A 318 17.50 -8.87 -3.61
CA THR A 318 16.64 -8.41 -2.52
C THR A 318 17.12 -8.94 -1.17
N VAL A 319 17.18 -8.08 -0.16
CA VAL A 319 17.31 -8.47 1.25
C VAL A 319 15.92 -8.63 1.86
N GLN A 320 15.69 -9.75 2.55
CA GLN A 320 14.45 -10.03 3.27
C GLN A 320 14.71 -10.05 4.77
N LEU A 321 13.92 -9.30 5.53
CA LEU A 321 13.96 -9.23 6.98
C LEU A 321 12.57 -9.54 7.51
N ARG A 322 12.43 -10.54 8.38
CA ARG A 322 11.15 -10.91 9.00
C ARG A 322 11.22 -10.71 10.49
N LEU A 323 10.28 -9.94 11.02
CA LEU A 323 10.21 -9.53 12.40
C LEU A 323 8.85 -9.89 12.98
N THR A 324 8.83 -10.10 14.29
CA THR A 324 7.58 -10.24 15.04
C THR A 324 7.59 -9.28 16.22
N PRO A 325 6.43 -8.75 16.61
CA PRO A 325 6.29 -7.98 17.84
C PRO A 325 6.72 -8.81 19.04
N ARG A 326 7.41 -8.17 20.00
CA ARG A 326 7.67 -8.76 21.33
C ARG A 326 6.42 -8.73 22.20
N GLU A 327 5.65 -7.66 22.06
CA GLU A 327 4.42 -7.44 22.82
C GLU A 327 3.18 -7.67 21.96
N LYS A 328 2.10 -8.09 22.64
CA LYS A 328 0.81 -8.41 22.00
C LYS A 328 0.01 -7.19 21.57
N ALA A 329 0.39 -6.00 22.00
CA ALA A 329 -0.21 -4.72 21.64
C ALA A 329 0.89 -3.72 21.23
N GLY A 330 0.51 -2.61 20.62
CA GLY A 330 1.42 -1.53 20.20
C GLY A 330 1.35 -1.21 18.71
N PHE A 331 1.89 -0.05 18.36
CA PHE A 331 1.87 0.54 17.02
C PHE A 331 3.23 0.33 16.36
N VAL A 332 3.43 -0.84 15.75
CA VAL A 332 4.68 -1.26 15.11
C VAL A 332 4.78 -0.70 13.69
N LEU A 333 3.69 -0.74 12.93
CA LEU A 333 3.57 -0.23 11.58
C LEU A 333 3.53 1.31 11.60
N SER A 334 2.66 1.95 12.42
CA SER A 334 2.68 3.42 12.56
C SER A 334 4.03 3.99 13.00
N ALA A 335 4.84 3.14 13.64
CA ALA A 335 6.18 3.47 14.08
C ALA A 335 7.19 3.56 12.93
N VAL A 336 6.94 2.88 11.81
CA VAL A 336 7.89 2.72 10.70
C VAL A 336 7.34 3.14 9.34
N ASP A 337 6.06 3.50 9.25
CA ASP A 337 5.40 3.88 8.01
C ASP A 337 5.78 5.28 7.51
N SER A 338 6.27 6.13 8.40
CA SER A 338 6.53 7.54 8.13
C SER A 338 7.80 8.05 8.80
N GLY A 339 8.41 9.04 8.15
CA GLY A 339 9.59 9.72 8.63
C GLY A 339 10.90 8.92 8.46
N PRO A 340 12.00 9.44 9.02
CA PRO A 340 13.32 8.85 8.85
C PRO A 340 13.44 7.46 9.48
N VAL A 341 13.82 6.47 8.67
CA VAL A 341 13.98 5.08 9.11
C VAL A 341 15.42 4.64 8.90
N LEU A 342 16.15 4.42 9.99
CA LEU A 342 17.59 4.16 9.96
C LEU A 342 17.97 2.96 9.08
N PHE A 343 17.18 1.88 9.09
CA PHE A 343 17.45 0.70 8.27
C PHE A 343 17.05 0.87 6.79
N ALA A 344 16.32 1.92 6.45
CA ALA A 344 15.98 2.31 5.08
C ALA A 344 16.94 3.36 4.50
N THR A 345 17.82 3.94 5.34
CA THR A 345 18.68 5.05 4.91
C THR A 345 19.64 4.65 3.79
N CYS A 346 19.96 5.67 3.00
CA CYS A 346 21.02 5.76 2.03
C CYS A 346 21.86 7.00 2.42
#